data_AF-A0A3C1E1B1-F1
#
_entry.id   AF-A0A3C1E1B1-F1
#
_cell.length_a   1.000
_cell.length_b   1.000
_cell.length_c   1.000
_cell.angle_alpha   90.00
_cell.angle_beta   90.00
_cell.angle_gamma   90.00
#
_symmetry.space_group_name_H-M   'P 1'
#
loop_
_entity.id
_entity.type
_entity.pdbx_description
1 polymer ?
#
loop_
_entity_poly.entity_id
_entity_poly.type
_entity_poly.pdbx_seq_one_letter_code
_entity_poly.pdbx_strand_id
1 'polypeptide(L)'
;GIRSAIESVRQLTSIIRQENAGLPLAFLGHSWGSLIAQAIVNKHSEEYDALVLTGTAYRTLVHMNGGDLAKKHAYLGTTGYEWLSRDESVGHAFLDDPLTFKANGIKLFG
;
A
#
# COMPACT_ATOMS: atom_id res chain seq x y z
N GLY A 1 3.38 7.49 12.05
CA GLY A 1 4.12 6.31 11.57
C GLY A 1 3.17 5.17 11.23
N ILE A 2 3.69 4.01 10.82
CA ILE A 2 2.89 2.85 10.34
C ILE A 2 1.78 2.41 11.30
N ARG A 3 2.05 2.41 12.63
CA ARG A 3 1.03 2.01 13.63
C ARG A 3 -0.20 2.91 13.59
N SER A 4 0.01 4.23 13.53
CA SER A 4 -1.09 5.19 13.42
C SER A 4 -1.88 5.00 12.13
N ALA A 5 -1.20 4.71 11.00
CA ALA A 5 -1.87 4.45 9.73
C ALA A 5 -2.76 3.19 9.80
N ILE A 6 -2.29 2.12 10.45
CA ILE A 6 -3.09 0.90 10.70
C ILE A 6 -4.34 1.23 11.52
N GLU A 7 -4.19 1.96 12.62
CA GLU A 7 -5.33 2.36 13.46
C GLU A 7 -6.31 3.28 12.72
N SER A 8 -5.81 4.22 11.90
CA SER A 8 -6.67 5.07 11.07
C SER A 8 -7.49 4.27 10.06
N VAL A 9 -6.92 3.22 9.45
CA VAL A 9 -7.67 2.33 8.55
C VAL A 9 -8.76 1.56 9.30
N ARG A 10 -8.48 1.10 10.53
CA ARG A 10 -9.49 0.43 11.38
C ARG A 10 -10.57 1.39 11.88
N GLN A 11 -10.21 2.63 12.18
CA GLN A 11 -11.18 3.67 12.52
C GLN A 11 -12.11 3.93 11.35
N LEU A 12 -11.57 4.06 10.13
CA LEU A 12 -12.38 4.21 8.92
C LEU A 12 -13.29 3.00 8.68
N THR A 13 -12.78 1.79 8.90
CA THR A 13 -13.59 0.55 8.85
C THR A 13 -14.78 0.62 9.82
N SER A 14 -14.57 1.12 11.04
CA SER A 14 -15.63 1.28 12.03
C SER A 14 -16.68 2.30 11.58
N ILE A 15 -16.25 3.43 11.00
CA ILE A 15 -17.15 4.45 10.43
C ILE A 15 -17.99 3.83 9.30
N ILE A 16 -17.35 3.12 8.36
CA ILE A 16 -18.04 2.48 7.23
C ILE A 16 -19.12 1.51 7.73
N ARG A 17 -18.81 0.66 8.71
CA ARG A 17 -19.77 -0.29 9.30
C ARG A 17 -20.92 0.41 10.02
N GLN A 18 -20.66 1.51 10.71
CA GLN A 18 -21.69 2.31 11.39
C GLN A 18 -22.65 2.97 10.39
N GLU A 19 -22.11 3.55 9.31
CA GLU A 19 -22.90 4.26 8.30
C GLU A 19 -23.62 3.31 7.33
N ASN A 20 -23.14 2.08 7.18
CA ASN A 20 -23.63 1.10 6.19
C ASN A 20 -23.94 -0.26 6.84
N ALA A 21 -24.77 -0.25 7.89
CA ALA A 21 -25.10 -1.44 8.65
C ALA A 21 -25.68 -2.57 7.77
N GLY A 22 -25.17 -3.79 7.96
CA GLY A 22 -25.66 -5.01 7.30
C GLY A 22 -25.12 -5.26 5.89
N LEU A 23 -24.37 -4.33 5.29
CA LEU A 23 -23.72 -4.57 4.00
C LEU A 23 -22.38 -5.32 4.16
N PRO A 24 -22.03 -6.23 3.23
CA PRO A 24 -20.70 -6.84 3.20
C PRO A 24 -19.61 -5.79 2.99
N LEU A 25 -18.49 -5.92 3.71
CA LEU A 25 -17.33 -5.04 3.59
C LEU A 25 -16.13 -5.78 3.00
N ALA A 26 -15.66 -5.31 1.85
CA ALA A 26 -14.43 -5.81 1.24
C ALA A 26 -13.25 -4.86 1.53
N PHE A 27 -12.08 -5.41 1.83
CA PHE A 27 -10.84 -4.65 1.97
C PHE A 27 -9.91 -4.91 0.78
N LEU A 28 -9.66 -3.87 -0.02
CA LEU A 28 -8.62 -3.88 -1.05
C LEU A 28 -7.37 -3.15 -0.56
N GLY A 29 -6.24 -3.85 -0.55
CA GLY A 29 -4.93 -3.27 -0.25
C GLY A 29 -3.97 -3.40 -1.42
N HIS A 30 -3.40 -2.28 -1.88
CA HIS A 30 -2.37 -2.26 -2.92
C HIS A 30 -0.98 -1.92 -2.35
N SER A 31 0.07 -2.59 -2.79
CA SER A 31 1.47 -2.29 -2.43
C SER A 31 1.63 -2.17 -0.91
N TRP A 32 2.05 -1.03 -0.37
CA TRP A 32 2.15 -0.80 1.07
C TRP A 32 0.81 -0.94 1.81
N GLY A 33 -0.30 -0.54 1.19
CA GLY A 33 -1.65 -0.76 1.71
C GLY A 33 -2.01 -2.24 1.84
N SER A 34 -1.44 -3.10 0.98
CA SER A 34 -1.60 -4.56 1.12
C SER A 34 -0.89 -5.09 2.38
N LEU A 35 0.21 -4.46 2.80
CA LEU A 35 0.93 -4.84 4.02
C LEU A 35 0.19 -4.37 5.28
N ILE A 36 -0.46 -3.20 5.23
CA ILE A 36 -1.41 -2.77 6.26
C ILE A 36 -2.56 -3.78 6.35
N ALA A 37 -3.16 -4.13 5.21
CA ALA A 37 -4.29 -5.05 5.18
C ALA A 37 -3.91 -6.41 5.80
N GLN A 38 -2.76 -6.97 5.39
CA GLN A 38 -2.21 -8.19 6.01
C GLN A 38 -1.95 -8.02 7.53
N ALA A 39 -1.54 -6.84 8.01
CA ALA A 39 -1.32 -6.59 9.43
C ALA A 39 -2.63 -6.54 10.24
N ILE A 40 -3.68 -5.96 9.66
CA ILE A 40 -5.02 -5.87 10.28
C ILE A 40 -5.66 -7.26 10.32
N VAL A 41 -5.77 -7.95 9.18
CA VAL A 41 -6.51 -9.23 9.12
C VAL A 41 -5.82 -10.35 9.89
N ASN A 42 -4.52 -10.25 10.18
CA ASN A 42 -3.85 -11.16 11.11
C ASN A 42 -4.44 -11.15 12.53
N LYS A 43 -5.16 -10.07 12.91
CA LYS A 43 -5.73 -9.88 14.24
C LYS A 43 -7.23 -9.62 14.24
N HIS A 44 -7.75 -9.10 13.12
CA HIS A 44 -9.09 -8.55 12.98
C HIS A 44 -9.74 -8.98 11.65
N SER A 45 -9.55 -10.23 11.23
CA SER A 45 -10.13 -10.73 9.98
C SER A 45 -11.65 -10.68 9.97
N GLU A 46 -12.28 -10.81 11.13
CA GLU A 46 -13.72 -10.78 11.35
C GLU A 46 -14.38 -9.43 10.99
N GLU A 47 -13.59 -8.37 10.84
CA GLU A 47 -14.10 -7.05 10.43
C GLU A 47 -14.47 -6.99 8.93
N TYR A 48 -14.03 -7.97 8.11
CA TYR A 48 -14.14 -7.94 6.65
C TYR A 48 -14.74 -9.23 6.08
N ASP A 49 -15.59 -9.08 5.08
CA ASP A 49 -16.25 -10.18 4.37
C ASP A 49 -15.44 -10.65 3.15
N ALA A 50 -14.53 -9.81 2.64
CA ALA A 50 -13.62 -10.13 1.55
C ALA A 50 -12.29 -9.37 1.67
N LEU A 51 -11.22 -9.96 1.14
CA LEU A 51 -9.88 -9.37 1.08
C LEU A 51 -9.29 -9.49 -0.33
N VAL A 52 -8.81 -8.37 -0.87
CA VAL A 52 -8.11 -8.32 -2.16
C VAL A 52 -6.73 -7.68 -1.93
N LEU A 53 -5.68 -8.43 -2.21
CA LEU A 53 -4.29 -7.97 -2.10
C LEU A 53 -3.67 -7.83 -3.49
N THR A 54 -3.22 -6.64 -3.85
CA THR A 54 -2.62 -6.36 -5.17
C THR A 54 -1.22 -5.77 -5.01
N GLY A 55 -0.30 -6.12 -5.92
CA GLY A 55 1.11 -5.70 -5.81
C GLY A 55 1.74 -6.04 -4.44
N THR A 56 1.29 -7.15 -3.84
CA THR A 56 1.64 -7.50 -2.46
C THR A 56 2.98 -8.22 -2.37
N ALA A 57 3.51 -8.32 -1.14
CA ALA A 57 4.70 -9.08 -0.84
C ALA A 57 4.45 -10.04 0.32
N TYR A 58 5.15 -11.16 0.32
CA TYR A 58 5.21 -12.03 1.48
C TYR A 58 6.10 -11.37 2.54
N ARG A 59 5.56 -11.10 3.74
CA ARG A 59 6.20 -10.27 4.78
C ARG A 59 7.34 -10.99 5.51
N THR A 60 8.42 -11.27 4.77
CA THR A 60 9.65 -11.87 5.28
C THR A 60 10.87 -11.06 4.79
N LEU A 61 12.00 -11.20 5.47
CA LEU A 61 13.21 -10.43 5.15
C LEU A 61 13.72 -10.65 3.72
N VAL A 62 13.49 -11.83 3.13
CA VAL A 62 13.99 -12.19 1.80
C VAL A 62 13.03 -11.84 0.66
N HIS A 63 11.74 -11.63 0.97
CA HIS A 63 10.70 -11.37 -0.03
C HIS A 63 10.22 -9.91 -0.04
N MET A 64 10.76 -9.06 0.82
CA MET A 64 10.46 -7.62 0.86
C MET A 64 11.67 -6.81 0.39
N ASN A 65 11.44 -5.92 -0.58
CA ASN A 65 12.41 -4.90 -0.92
C ASN A 65 12.07 -3.60 -0.18
N GLY A 66 12.74 -3.35 0.95
CA GLY A 66 12.63 -2.08 1.68
C GLY A 66 13.57 -0.97 1.18
N GLY A 67 14.40 -1.27 0.17
CA GLY A 67 15.38 -0.37 -0.40
C GLY A 67 14.86 0.37 -1.63
N ASP A 68 15.75 0.61 -2.59
CA ASP A 68 15.42 1.29 -3.82
C ASP A 68 14.66 0.38 -4.79
N LEU A 69 13.37 0.66 -4.97
CA LEU A 69 12.48 -0.06 -5.90
C LEU A 69 12.86 0.22 -7.36
N ALA A 70 13.44 1.39 -7.66
CA ALA A 70 13.85 1.77 -8.99
C ALA A 70 15.17 1.13 -9.42
N LYS A 71 15.97 0.56 -8.50
CA LYS A 71 17.32 0.04 -8.79
C LYS A 71 17.40 -0.90 -10.00
N LYS A 72 16.41 -1.78 -10.18
CA LYS A 72 16.37 -2.73 -11.31
C LYS A 72 15.86 -2.12 -12.60
N HIS A 73 15.30 -0.91 -12.54
CA HIS A 73 14.62 -0.22 -13.63
C HIS A 73 15.28 1.13 -13.97
N ALA A 74 16.37 1.49 -13.29
CA ALA A 74 17.06 2.77 -13.42
C ALA A 74 17.61 3.06 -14.83
N TYR A 75 17.65 2.06 -15.71
CA TYR A 75 18.07 2.21 -17.11
C TYR A 75 16.92 2.49 -18.08
N LEU A 76 15.66 2.45 -17.61
CA LEU A 76 14.46 2.55 -18.47
C LEU A 76 13.95 3.99 -18.64
N GLY A 77 14.33 4.92 -17.76
CA GLY A 77 13.80 6.27 -17.76
C GLY A 77 14.47 7.17 -16.73
N THR A 78 13.95 8.39 -16.58
CA THR A 78 14.54 9.45 -15.73
C THR A 78 13.67 9.84 -14.55
N THR A 79 12.49 9.26 -14.39
CA THR A 79 11.53 9.62 -13.33
C THR A 79 11.88 8.99 -11.98
N GLY A 80 12.52 7.81 -11.99
CA GLY A 80 12.72 7.00 -10.80
C GLY A 80 11.48 6.19 -10.38
N TYR A 81 10.42 6.20 -11.20
CA TYR A 81 9.17 5.49 -10.98
C TYR A 81 8.87 4.44 -12.08
N GLU A 82 9.86 4.09 -12.88
CA GLU A 82 9.76 3.11 -13.98
C GLU A 82 9.39 1.70 -13.48
N TRP A 83 9.51 1.45 -12.17
CA TRP A 83 9.09 0.20 -11.53
C TRP A 83 7.55 0.11 -11.32
N LEU A 84 6.81 1.21 -11.47
CA LEU A 84 5.35 1.24 -11.30
C LEU A 84 4.61 0.63 -12.50
N SER A 85 5.07 0.90 -13.71
CA SER A 85 4.43 0.48 -14.96
C SER A 85 5.42 0.45 -16.12
N ARG A 86 5.11 -0.35 -17.15
CA ARG A 86 5.81 -0.31 -18.45
C ARG A 86 5.34 0.85 -19.33
N ASP A 87 4.19 1.44 -19.00
CA ASP A 87 3.71 2.66 -19.64
C ASP A 87 4.43 3.85 -18.99
N GLU A 88 5.30 4.49 -19.75
CA GLU A 88 6.13 5.61 -19.30
C GLU A 88 5.28 6.80 -18.80
N SER A 89 4.08 6.98 -19.36
CA SER A 89 3.19 8.08 -18.96
C SER A 89 2.76 7.98 -17.49
N VAL A 90 2.72 6.77 -16.92
CA VAL A 90 2.36 6.55 -15.51
C VAL A 90 3.46 7.10 -14.58
N GLY A 91 4.73 6.91 -14.92
CA GLY A 91 5.85 7.42 -14.12
C GLY A 91 5.88 8.95 -14.09
N HIS A 92 5.63 9.57 -15.23
CA HIS A 92 5.52 11.03 -15.34
C HIS A 92 4.30 11.56 -14.58
N ALA A 93 3.12 10.98 -14.79
CA ALA A 93 1.91 11.39 -14.06
C ALA A 93 2.07 11.23 -12.55
N PHE A 94 2.74 10.17 -12.09
CA PHE A 94 3.03 9.99 -10.66
C PHE A 94 3.98 11.07 -10.14
N LEU A 95 5.01 11.44 -10.89
CA LEU A 95 5.96 12.49 -10.50
C LEU A 95 5.33 13.88 -10.46
N ASP A 96 4.42 14.17 -11.40
CA ASP A 96 3.76 15.48 -11.55
C ASP A 96 2.58 15.68 -10.59
N ASP A 97 2.07 14.61 -9.97
CA ASP A 97 0.96 14.69 -9.02
C ASP A 97 1.41 15.26 -7.67
N PRO A 98 0.88 16.42 -7.23
CA PRO A 98 1.28 17.06 -5.96
C PRO A 98 0.85 16.27 -4.71
N LEU A 99 0.01 15.24 -4.84
CA LEU A 99 -0.40 14.37 -3.74
C LEU A 99 0.54 13.17 -3.55
N THR A 100 1.41 12.89 -4.52
CA THR A 100 2.42 11.85 -4.38
C THR A 100 3.68 12.42 -3.75
N PHE A 101 4.52 11.53 -3.25
CA PHE A 101 5.83 11.90 -2.72
C PHE A 101 6.78 10.73 -2.85
N LYS A 102 8.08 11.04 -2.86
CA LYS A 102 9.12 10.01 -2.82
C LYS A 102 9.10 9.33 -1.46
N ALA A 103 8.50 8.14 -1.40
CA ALA A 103 8.49 7.34 -0.20
C ALA A 103 9.90 6.78 0.06
N ASN A 104 10.52 7.21 1.16
CA ASN A 104 11.80 6.68 1.61
C ASN A 104 11.55 5.65 2.71
N GLY A 105 11.27 4.40 2.30
CA GLY A 105 10.73 3.36 3.18
C GLY A 105 11.50 3.20 4.49
N ILE A 106 12.84 3.23 4.45
CA ILE A 106 13.71 3.12 5.62
C ILE A 106 13.48 4.25 6.64
N LYS A 107 13.22 5.48 6.18
CA LYS A 107 12.94 6.63 7.08
C LYS A 107 11.53 6.60 7.67
N LEU A 108 10.61 5.84 7.07
CA LEU A 108 9.21 5.71 7.51
C LEU A 108 9.00 4.58 8.54
N PHE A 109 10.01 3.73 8.76
CA PHE A 109 10.04 2.72 9.83
C PHE A 109 10.51 3.26 11.19
N GLY A 110 10.85 4.56 11.26
CA GLY A 110 11.12 5.28 12.51
C GLY A 110 9.85 5.56 13.31
#